data_AF-A0A3M8C6S6-F1
#
_entry.id   AF-A0A3M8C6S6-F1
#
_cell.length_a   1.000
_cell.length_b   1.000
_cell.length_c   1.000
_cell.angle_alpha   90.00
_cell.angle_beta   90.00
_cell.angle_gamma   90.00
#
_symmetry.space_group_name_H-M   'P 1'
#
loop_
_entity.id
_entity.type
_entity.pdbx_description
1 polymer ?
#
loop_
_entity_poly.entity_id
_entity_poly.type
_entity_poly.pdbx_seq_one_letter_code
_entity_poly.pdbx_strand_id
1 'polypeptide(L)' 'MGEALFRHAIELAKEHGCGLVQLTTDKKRPDAHRFYDRLGFVASHEGMKLSLT' A
#
# COMPACT_ATOMS: atom_id res chain seq x y z
N MET A 1 1.26 -15.45 2.87
CA MET A 1 2.24 -14.73 3.73
C MET A 1 2.10 -13.21 3.61
N GLY A 2 2.28 -12.61 2.42
CA GLY A 2 2.18 -11.15 2.26
C GLY A 2 0.84 -10.53 2.73
N GLU A 3 -0.29 -11.19 2.42
CA GLU A 3 -1.61 -10.69 2.85
C GLU A 3 -1.75 -10.63 4.37
N ALA A 4 -1.35 -11.70 5.07
CA ALA A 4 -1.40 -11.77 6.53
C ALA A 4 -0.51 -10.69 7.18
N LEU A 5 0.67 -10.46 6.61
CA LEU A 5 1.57 -9.38 7.06
C LEU A 5 0.89 -8.01 6.94
N PHE A 6 0.28 -7.70 5.80
CA PHE A 6 -0.39 -6.42 5.60
C PHE A 6 -1.63 -6.26 6.48
N ARG A 7 -2.43 -7.32 6.66
CA ARG A 7 -3.58 -7.28 7.57
C ARG A 7 -3.13 -6.99 9.00
N HIS A 8 -2.08 -7.65 9.49
CA HIS A 8 -1.54 -7.38 10.82
C HIS A 8 -1.03 -5.95 10.95
N ALA A 9 -0.29 -5.45 9.95
CA ALA A 9 0.21 -4.07 9.97
C ALA A 9 -0.92 -3.02 9.96
N ILE A 10 -2.01 -3.28 9.23
CA ILE A 10 -3.21 -2.41 9.21
C ILE A 10 -3.89 -2.38 10.59
N GLU A 11 -4.07 -3.53 11.23
CA GLU A 11 -4.66 -3.59 12.57
C GLU A 11 -3.77 -2.88 13.60
N LEU A 12 -2.45 -3.07 13.54
CA LEU A 12 -1.51 -2.36 14.40
C LEU A 12 -1.64 -0.84 14.22
N ALA A 13 -1.75 -0.35 12.99
CA ALA A 13 -1.94 1.07 12.72
C ALA A 13 -3.27 1.59 13.32
N LYS A 14 -4.35 0.82 13.23
CA LYS A 14 -5.64 1.17 13.86
C LYS A 14 -5.54 1.22 15.37
N GLU A 15 -4.89 0.24 16.00
CA GLU A 15 -4.67 0.20 17.46
C GLU A 15 -3.91 1.43 17.97
N HIS A 16 -3.01 1.99 17.15
CA HIS A 16 -2.27 3.21 17.45
C HIS A 16 -3.00 4.50 17.06
N GLY A 17 -4.26 4.42 16.62
CA GLY A 17 -5.06 5.58 16.25
C GLY A 17 -4.63 6.26 14.95
N CYS A 18 -3.92 5.56 14.07
CA CYS A 18 -3.57 6.10 12.75
C CYS A 18 -4.83 6.26 11.88
N GLY A 19 -5.01 7.44 11.28
CA GLY A 19 -6.15 7.72 10.40
C GLY A 19 -5.98 7.23 8.96
N LEU A 20 -4.77 6.86 8.54
CA LEU A 20 -4.46 6.47 7.17
C LEU A 20 -3.23 5.55 7.11
N VAL A 21 -3.28 4.56 6.22
CA VAL A 21 -2.10 3.81 5.74
C VAL A 21 -1.92 4.12 4.26
N GLN A 22 -0.75 4.63 3.89
CA GLN A 22 -0.41 4.97 2.50
C GLN A 22 0.80 4.18 2.03
N LEU A 23 0.78 3.77 0.76
CA LEU A 23 1.92 3.15 0.09
C LEU A 23 2.04 3.66 -1.34
N THR A 24 3.26 3.59 -1.89
CA THR A 24 3.52 3.74 -3.32
C THR A 24 4.07 2.44 -3.86
N THR A 25 3.55 1.96 -4.98
CA THR A 25 4.06 0.76 -5.66
C THR A 25 4.42 1.09 -7.11
N ASP A 26 5.34 0.31 -7.69
CA ASP A 26 5.77 0.51 -9.07
C ASP A 26 4.66 0.13 -10.06
N LYS A 27 4.34 1.06 -10.98
CA LYS A 27 3.33 0.87 -12.05
C LYS A 27 3.60 -0.37 -12.93
N LYS A 28 4.85 -0.83 -13.00
CA LYS A 28 5.23 -2.03 -13.75
C LYS A 28 4.86 -3.35 -13.04
N ARG A 29 4.26 -3.31 -11.84
CA ARG A 29 3.92 -4.50 -11.03
C ARG A 29 2.39 -4.69 -10.92
N PRO A 30 1.70 -5.12 -11.98
CA PRO A 30 0.23 -5.26 -11.99
C PRO A 30 -0.29 -6.21 -10.90
N ASP A 31 0.46 -7.25 -10.55
CA ASP A 31 0.10 -8.16 -9.45
C ASP A 31 0.13 -7.48 -8.08
N ALA A 32 1.06 -6.54 -7.86
CA ALA A 32 1.12 -5.77 -6.63
C ALA A 32 -0.09 -4.84 -6.52
N HIS A 33 -0.49 -4.20 -7.63
CA HIS A 33 -1.72 -3.39 -7.65
C HIS A 33 -2.95 -4.21 -7.29
N ARG A 34 -3.14 -5.38 -7.94
CA ARG A 34 -4.24 -6.31 -7.61
C ARG A 34 -4.19 -6.83 -6.18
N PHE A 35 -2.99 -6.98 -5.62
CA PHE A 35 -2.81 -7.41 -4.24
C PHE A 35 -3.28 -6.34 -3.25
N TYR A 36 -2.88 -5.08 -3.46
CA TYR A 36 -3.29 -3.97 -2.59
C TYR A 36 -4.76 -3.59 -2.74
N ASP A 37 -5.30 -3.66 -3.96
CA ASP A 37 -6.73 -3.45 -4.22
C ASP A 37 -7.60 -4.46 -3.45
N ARG A 38 -7.23 -5.75 -3.44
CA ARG A 38 -7.89 -6.79 -2.63
C ARG A 38 -7.79 -6.57 -1.12
N LEU A 39 -6.79 -5.83 -0.66
CA LEU A 39 -6.62 -5.43 0.74
C LEU A 39 -7.43 -4.17 1.10
N GLY A 40 -8.09 -3.54 0.13
CA GLY A 40 -8.92 -2.34 0.31
C GLY A 40 -8.17 -1.02 0.13
N PHE A 41 -6.94 -1.03 -0.39
CA PHE A 41 -6.25 0.21 -0.76
C PHE A 41 -6.87 0.81 -2.02
N VAL A 42 -7.05 2.12 -2.03
CA VAL A 42 -7.55 2.87 -3.20
C VAL A 42 -6.39 3.66 -3.81
N ALA A 43 -6.18 3.50 -5.12
CA ALA A 43 -5.18 4.26 -5.88
C ALA A 43 -5.67 5.69 -6.14
N SER A 44 -5.68 6.53 -5.10
CA SER A 44 -6.18 7.92 -5.16
C SER A 44 -5.10 8.96 -5.49
N HIS A 45 -3.82 8.60 -5.36
CA HIS A 45 -2.69 9.51 -5.57
C HIS A 45 -1.67 8.91 -6.53
N GLU A 46 -1.02 9.77 -7.30
CA GLU A 46 0.06 9.41 -8.19
C GLU A 46 1.41 9.40 -7.47
N GLY A 47 2.15 8.30 -7.60
CA GLY A 47 3.50 8.18 -7.05
C GLY A 47 4.52 8.91 -7.93
N MET A 48 5.24 9.87 -7.36
CA MET A 48 6.24 10.66 -8.07
C MET A 48 7.65 10.11 -7.83
N LYS A 49 8.48 10.08 -8.88
CA LYS A 49 9.90 9.73 -8.81
C LYS A 49 10.69 10.66 -9.74
N LEU A 50 11.87 11.09 -9.30
CA LEU A 50 12.82 11.84 -10.13
C LEU A 50 14.16 11.09 -10.12
N SER A 51 14.58 10.58 -11.29
CA SER A 51 15.92 10.00 -11.45
C SER A 51 16.91 11.14 -11.68
N LEU A 52 17.99 11.17 -10.91
CA LEU A 52 19.01 12.23 -10.98
C LEU A 52 20.29 11.79 -11.71
N THR A 53 20.28 10.55 -12.21
CA THR A 53 21.40 9.89 -12.89
C THR A 53 20.91 9.14 -14.10
#